data_AF-A0AAD0LXN8-F1
#
_entry.id   AF-A0AAD0LXN8-F1
#
_cell.length_a   1.000
_cell.length_b   1.000
_cell.length_c   1.000
_cell.angle_alpha   90.00
_cell.angle_beta   90.00
_cell.angle_gamma   90.00
#
_symmetry.space_group_name_H-M   'P 1'
#
loop_
_entity.id
_entity.type
_entity.pdbx_description
1 polymer ?
#
loop_
_entity_poly.entity_id
_entity_poly.type
_entity_poly.pdbx_seq_one_letter_code
_entity_poly.pdbx_strand_id
1 'polypeptide(L)'
;MKKRTYTDKPLGDTEWLLEQWGSWRMDGMGVPRYVSPSYGSAAAGGGREYTLTDDAALIIDAAVARLLKRNQQMGDFVWLYFGAKWTAVRIGESNGMAERKARELIKAGVAWIDSALEHFREAA
;
A
#
# COMPACT_ATOMS: atom_id res chain seq x y z
N MET A 1 4.20 19.65 -9.14
CA MET A 1 4.34 18.17 -9.13
C MET A 1 3.41 17.61 -10.21
N LYS A 2 3.91 16.92 -11.23
CA LYS A 2 3.03 16.27 -12.23
C LYS A 2 2.20 15.23 -11.47
N LYS A 3 0.88 15.40 -11.39
CA LYS A 3 -0.02 14.35 -10.91
C LYS A 3 0.23 13.15 -11.82
N ARG A 4 0.80 12.09 -11.26
CA ARG A 4 0.87 10.81 -11.97
C ARG A 4 -0.57 10.30 -11.99
N THR A 5 -1.29 10.62 -13.06
CA THR A 5 -2.66 10.15 -13.24
C THR A 5 -2.56 8.69 -13.66
N TYR A 6 -2.98 7.80 -12.78
CA TYR A 6 -2.94 6.35 -12.98
C TYR A 6 -4.29 5.82 -13.52
N THR A 7 -5.32 6.65 -13.53
CA THR A 7 -6.73 6.33 -13.82
C THR A 7 -7.01 5.68 -15.18
N ASP A 8 -6.10 5.78 -16.16
CA ASP A 8 -6.29 5.24 -17.52
C ASP A 8 -5.35 4.08 -17.87
N LYS A 9 -4.71 3.45 -16.86
CA LYS A 9 -3.83 2.29 -17.07
C LYS A 9 -4.46 1.03 -16.51
N PRO A 10 -4.32 -0.14 -17.16
CA PRO A 10 -4.88 -1.40 -16.65
C PRO A 10 -4.47 -1.72 -15.21
N LEU A 11 -3.20 -1.44 -14.85
CA LEU A 11 -2.68 -1.59 -13.48
C LEU A 11 -2.87 -0.35 -12.61
N GLY A 12 -3.23 0.78 -13.21
CA GLY A 12 -3.23 2.06 -12.53
C GLY A 12 -4.36 2.20 -11.51
N ASP A 13 -5.46 1.49 -11.69
CA ASP A 13 -6.52 1.37 -10.69
C ASP A 13 -6.03 0.61 -9.45
N THR A 14 -5.29 -0.50 -9.64
CA THR A 14 -4.75 -1.28 -8.52
C THR A 14 -3.59 -0.58 -7.82
N GLU A 15 -2.71 0.11 -8.55
CA GLU A 15 -1.69 0.98 -7.93
C GLU A 15 -2.36 2.09 -7.11
N TRP A 16 -3.44 2.70 -7.60
CA TRP A 16 -4.20 3.69 -6.83
C TRP A 16 -4.83 3.09 -5.57
N LEU A 17 -5.49 1.92 -5.69
CA LEU A 17 -6.05 1.21 -4.54
C LEU A 17 -4.99 0.89 -3.48
N LEU A 18 -3.80 0.47 -3.90
CA LEU A 18 -2.67 0.21 -2.99
C LEU A 18 -2.13 1.48 -2.34
N GLU A 19 -2.10 2.62 -3.05
CA GLU A 19 -1.77 3.91 -2.45
C GLU A 19 -2.78 4.30 -1.36
N GLN A 20 -4.08 4.12 -1.63
CA GLN A 20 -5.15 4.37 -0.65
C GLN A 20 -5.06 3.42 0.54
N TRP A 21 -4.88 2.11 0.30
CA TRP A 21 -4.66 1.11 1.33
C TRP A 21 -3.43 1.43 2.17
N GLY A 22 -2.35 1.89 1.56
CA GLY A 22 -1.14 2.29 2.29
C GLY A 22 -1.40 3.45 3.25
N SER A 23 -2.13 4.48 2.81
CA SER A 23 -2.55 5.59 3.69
C SER A 23 -3.51 5.13 4.79
N TRP A 24 -4.47 4.24 4.47
CA TRP A 24 -5.35 3.60 5.46
C TRP A 24 -4.55 2.80 6.50
N ARG A 25 -3.54 2.06 6.06
CA ARG A 25 -2.74 1.18 6.93
C ARG A 25 -1.85 1.95 7.89
N MET A 26 -1.43 3.14 7.49
CA MET A 26 -0.66 4.06 8.31
C MET A 26 -1.54 4.95 9.19
N ASP A 27 -2.86 4.96 8.99
CA ASP A 27 -3.77 5.77 9.82
C ASP A 27 -3.70 5.30 11.29
N GLY A 28 -3.50 6.26 12.19
CA GLY A 28 -3.29 6.01 13.62
C GLY A 28 -1.95 5.34 13.98
N MET A 29 -1.06 5.04 13.02
CA MET A 29 0.25 4.47 13.33
C MET A 29 1.12 5.48 14.08
N GLY A 30 1.59 5.10 15.28
CA GLY A 30 2.40 5.96 16.14
C GLY A 30 1.60 6.92 17.03
N VAL A 31 0.27 6.95 16.92
CA VAL A 31 -0.59 7.69 17.88
C VAL A 31 -0.71 6.84 19.16
N PRO A 32 -0.20 7.30 20.32
CA PRO A 32 -0.34 6.53 21.55
C PRO A 32 -1.82 6.47 21.95
N ARG A 33 -2.33 5.28 22.25
CA ARG A 33 -3.75 5.02 22.57
C ARG A 33 -4.22 5.60 23.91
N TYR A 34 -3.28 6.04 24.74
CA TYR A 34 -3.54 6.67 26.04
C TYR A 34 -2.83 8.02 26.10
N VAL A 35 -3.41 9.03 25.46
CA VAL A 35 -2.95 10.42 25.56
C VAL A 35 -4.10 11.28 26.08
N SER A 36 -3.76 12.35 26.78
CA SER A 36 -4.76 13.35 27.16
C SER A 36 -5.47 13.87 25.91
N PRO A 37 -6.77 14.19 25.96
CA PRO A 37 -7.52 14.68 24.80
C PRO A 37 -6.88 15.90 24.11
N SER A 38 -6.12 16.70 24.86
CA SER A 38 -5.34 17.84 24.37
C SER A 38 -4.13 17.46 23.50
N TYR A 39 -3.56 16.26 23.67
CA TYR A 39 -2.40 15.80 22.92
C TYR A 39 -2.81 14.99 21.68
N GLY A 40 -3.90 14.23 21.76
CA GLY A 40 -4.43 13.46 20.63
C GLY A 40 -4.85 14.32 19.44
N SER A 41 -5.44 15.49 19.70
CA SER A 41 -5.87 16.43 18.67
C SER A 41 -4.71 17.15 17.97
N ALA A 42 -3.56 17.33 18.63
CA ALA A 42 -2.36 17.92 18.04
C ALA A 42 -1.55 16.90 17.20
N ALA A 43 -1.56 15.62 17.60
CA ALA A 43 -0.88 14.54 16.88
C ALA A 43 -1.65 14.07 15.63
N ALA A 44 -2.97 14.20 15.62
CA ALA A 44 -3.85 13.84 14.50
C ALA A 44 -3.90 14.91 13.37
N GLY A 45 -2.85 15.71 13.22
CA GLY A 45 -2.79 16.87 12.32
C GLY A 45 -2.80 16.57 10.82
N GLY A 46 -3.01 15.32 10.40
CA GLY A 46 -3.25 14.95 9.01
C GLY A 46 -4.66 14.40 8.89
N GLY A 47 -5.55 15.09 8.17
CA GLY A 47 -6.86 14.52 7.82
C GLY A 47 -6.71 13.21 7.05
N ARG A 48 -7.78 12.41 6.98
CA ARG A 48 -7.77 11.17 6.18
C ARG A 48 -7.30 11.46 4.75
N GLU A 49 -6.15 10.92 4.38
CA GLU A 49 -5.59 11.03 3.02
C GLU A 49 -6.14 9.97 2.06
N TYR A 50 -7.15 9.21 2.49
CA TYR A 50 -7.74 8.12 1.72
C TYR A 50 -9.27 8.21 1.65
N THR A 51 -9.83 7.75 0.53
CA THR A 51 -11.29 7.66 0.30
C THR A 51 -11.81 6.23 0.32
N LEU A 52 -10.95 5.25 0.56
CA LEU A 52 -11.26 3.83 0.61
C LEU A 52 -12.11 3.50 1.85
N THR A 53 -13.11 2.61 1.70
CA THR A 53 -13.88 2.07 2.82
C THR A 53 -13.07 1.00 3.56
N ASP A 54 -13.35 0.80 4.85
CA ASP A 54 -12.64 -0.18 5.67
C ASP A 54 -12.79 -1.61 5.12
N ASP A 55 -13.98 -1.98 4.62
CA ASP A 55 -14.22 -3.30 4.01
C ASP A 55 -13.34 -3.52 2.76
N ALA A 56 -13.25 -2.51 1.89
CA ALA A 56 -12.39 -2.58 0.71
C ALA A 56 -10.91 -2.63 1.10
N ALA A 57 -10.52 -1.88 2.15
CA ALA A 57 -9.16 -1.91 2.68
C ALA A 57 -8.78 -3.29 3.24
N LEU A 58 -9.71 -3.97 3.94
CA LEU A 58 -9.51 -5.32 4.46
C LEU A 58 -9.37 -6.37 3.35
N ILE A 59 -10.11 -6.24 2.25
CA ILE A 59 -9.96 -7.13 1.08
C ILE A 59 -8.55 -6.99 0.49
N ILE A 60 -8.07 -5.75 0.33
CA ILE A 60 -6.71 -5.49 -0.18
C ILE A 60 -5.66 -6.00 0.82
N ASP A 61 -5.83 -5.75 2.12
CA ASP A 61 -4.93 -6.25 3.17
C ASP A 61 -4.83 -7.78 3.14
N ALA A 62 -5.96 -8.48 2.96
CA ALA A 62 -5.99 -9.92 2.83
C ALA A 62 -5.26 -10.39 1.56
N ALA A 63 -5.39 -9.68 0.43
CA ALA A 63 -4.64 -9.98 -0.79
C ALA A 63 -3.12 -9.80 -0.58
N VAL A 64 -2.70 -8.70 0.05
CA VAL A 64 -1.27 -8.47 0.39
C VAL A 64 -0.75 -9.54 1.36
N ALA A 65 -1.53 -9.93 2.37
CA ALA A 65 -1.16 -11.01 3.29
C ALA A 65 -1.01 -12.37 2.58
N ARG A 66 -1.86 -12.67 1.58
CA ARG A 66 -1.70 -13.84 0.72
C ARG A 66 -0.45 -13.75 -0.14
N LEU A 67 -0.10 -12.56 -0.65
CA LEU A 67 1.14 -12.34 -1.39
C LEU A 67 2.36 -12.55 -0.50
N LEU A 68 2.35 -12.05 0.74
CA LEU A 68 3.41 -12.25 1.72
C LEU A 68 3.65 -13.75 2.00
N LYS A 69 2.58 -14.52 2.23
CA LYS A 69 2.66 -15.99 2.35
C LYS A 69 3.16 -16.67 1.05
N ARG A 70 2.69 -16.14 -0.08
CA ARG A 70 3.18 -16.31 -1.47
C ARG A 70 4.70 -16.33 -1.61
N ASN A 71 5.22 -15.14 -1.41
CA ASN A 71 6.56 -14.69 -1.74
C ASN A 71 6.82 -13.48 -0.83
N GLN A 72 7.51 -13.75 0.28
CA GLN A 72 7.80 -12.78 1.32
C GLN A 72 8.45 -11.51 0.75
N GLN A 73 9.48 -11.67 -0.08
CA GLN A 73 10.21 -10.54 -0.67
C GLN A 73 9.29 -9.63 -1.51
N MET A 74 8.43 -10.22 -2.34
CA MET A 74 7.52 -9.44 -3.19
C MET A 74 6.45 -8.74 -2.36
N GLY A 75 5.88 -9.42 -1.37
CA GLY A 75 4.91 -8.83 -0.43
C GLY A 75 5.52 -7.68 0.39
N ASP A 76 6.75 -7.87 0.89
CA ASP A 76 7.49 -6.85 1.62
C ASP A 76 7.76 -5.62 0.74
N PHE A 77 8.07 -5.82 -0.55
CA PHE A 77 8.34 -4.70 -1.45
C PHE A 77 7.08 -3.90 -1.74
N VAL A 78 5.92 -4.55 -1.89
CA VAL A 78 4.61 -3.88 -2.00
C VAL A 78 4.32 -3.09 -0.72
N TRP A 79 4.49 -3.71 0.45
CA TRP A 79 4.30 -3.06 1.75
C TRP A 79 5.22 -1.84 1.94
N LEU A 80 6.52 -2.00 1.68
CA LEU A 80 7.50 -0.93 1.85
C LEU A 80 7.22 0.24 0.90
N TYR A 81 6.83 -0.07 -0.35
CA TYR A 81 6.57 0.97 -1.35
C TYR A 81 5.26 1.71 -1.09
N PHE A 82 4.14 1.00 -0.90
CA PHE A 82 2.82 1.62 -0.78
C PHE A 82 2.42 1.96 0.66
N GLY A 83 2.76 1.12 1.63
CA GLY A 83 2.46 1.35 3.06
C GLY A 83 3.47 2.29 3.70
N ALA A 84 4.73 1.87 3.77
CA ALA A 84 5.78 2.66 4.42
C ALA A 84 6.29 3.86 3.58
N LYS A 85 5.79 4.02 2.34
CA LYS A 85 6.15 5.09 1.39
C LYS A 85 7.65 5.18 1.08
N TRP A 86 8.36 4.04 1.09
CA TRP A 86 9.76 4.00 0.68
C TRP A 86 9.90 4.18 -0.83
N THR A 87 10.97 4.85 -1.25
CA THR A 87 11.30 4.94 -2.67
C THR A 87 11.82 3.59 -3.18
N ALA A 88 11.60 3.28 -4.46
CA ALA A 88 12.13 2.05 -5.06
C ALA A 88 13.67 1.97 -5.01
N VAL A 89 14.35 3.13 -5.00
CA VAL A 89 15.81 3.24 -4.80
C VAL A 89 16.18 2.71 -3.42
N ARG A 90 15.55 3.24 -2.37
CA ARG A 90 15.80 2.82 -0.98
C ARG A 90 15.52 1.34 -0.77
N ILE A 91 14.43 0.83 -1.37
CA ILE A 91 14.08 -0.60 -1.31
C ILE A 91 15.19 -1.43 -1.98
N GLY A 92 15.65 -1.01 -3.16
CA GLY A 92 16.75 -1.69 -3.86
C GLY A 92 18.04 -1.73 -3.03
N GLU A 93 18.49 -0.57 -2.54
CA GLU A 93 19.71 -0.44 -1.73
C GLU A 93 19.65 -1.29 -0.46
N SER A 94 18.51 -1.24 0.27
CA SER A 94 18.32 -2.00 1.52
C SER A 94 18.29 -3.52 1.31
N ASN A 95 18.11 -3.98 0.07
CA ASN A 95 18.08 -5.39 -0.31
C ASN A 95 19.23 -5.78 -1.26
N GLY A 96 20.26 -4.94 -1.40
CA GLY A 96 21.45 -5.23 -2.22
C GLY A 96 21.15 -5.40 -3.72
N MET A 97 20.15 -4.69 -4.26
CA MET A 97 19.75 -4.79 -5.66
C MET A 97 19.55 -3.44 -6.34
N ALA A 98 19.64 -3.42 -7.67
CA ALA A 98 19.40 -2.22 -8.44
C ALA A 98 17.92 -1.76 -8.35
N GLU A 99 17.69 -0.44 -8.36
CA GLU A 99 16.33 0.17 -8.35
C GLU A 99 15.42 -0.46 -9.41
N ARG A 100 15.94 -0.68 -10.63
CA ARG A 100 15.17 -1.28 -11.72
C ARG A 100 14.60 -2.64 -11.33
N LYS A 101 15.40 -3.47 -10.65
CA LYS A 101 14.97 -4.80 -10.22
C LYS A 101 13.91 -4.71 -9.11
N ALA A 102 14.07 -3.79 -8.18
CA ALA A 102 13.06 -3.51 -7.17
C ALA A 102 11.74 -3.06 -7.80
N ARG A 103 11.77 -2.16 -8.80
CA ARG A 103 10.57 -1.74 -9.54
C ARG A 103 9.89 -2.89 -10.28
N GLU A 104 10.65 -3.79 -10.88
CA GLU A 104 10.11 -4.99 -11.53
C GLU A 104 9.37 -5.88 -10.53
N LEU A 105 9.96 -6.13 -9.35
CA LEU A 105 9.32 -6.92 -8.29
C LEU A 105 8.06 -6.23 -7.72
N ILE A 106 8.09 -4.91 -7.52
CA ILE A 106 6.92 -4.14 -7.10
C ILE A 106 5.80 -4.30 -8.13
N LYS A 107 6.08 -4.10 -9.42
CA LYS A 107 5.08 -4.25 -10.49
C LYS A 107 4.54 -5.68 -10.60
N ALA A 108 5.39 -6.68 -10.41
CA ALA A 108 4.95 -8.07 -10.37
C ALA A 108 4.00 -8.32 -9.19
N GLY A 109 4.29 -7.72 -8.03
CA GLY A 109 3.40 -7.76 -6.87
C GLY A 109 2.06 -7.08 -7.12
N VAL A 110 2.07 -5.90 -7.73
CA VAL A 110 0.84 -5.19 -8.14
C VAL A 110 0.00 -6.05 -9.09
N ALA A 111 0.60 -6.63 -10.13
CA ALA A 111 -0.12 -7.48 -11.09
C ALA A 111 -0.69 -8.75 -10.44
N TRP A 112 0.03 -9.33 -9.47
CA TRP A 112 -0.48 -10.47 -8.71
C TRP A 112 -1.70 -10.08 -7.86
N ILE A 113 -1.63 -8.92 -7.19
CA ILE A 113 -2.74 -8.40 -6.37
C ILE A 113 -3.95 -8.09 -7.24
N ASP A 114 -3.75 -7.46 -8.39
CA ASP A 114 -4.80 -7.17 -9.37
C ASP A 114 -5.61 -8.42 -9.73
N SER A 115 -4.91 -9.51 -10.11
CA SER A 115 -5.54 -10.81 -10.38
C SER A 115 -6.18 -11.44 -9.14
N ALA A 116 -5.60 -11.26 -7.95
CA ALA A 116 -6.20 -11.76 -6.71
C ALA A 116 -7.50 -11.02 -6.36
N LEU A 117 -7.60 -9.74 -6.68
CA LEU A 117 -8.79 -8.91 -6.47
C LEU A 117 -9.93 -9.24 -7.45
N GLU A 118 -9.62 -9.72 -8.65
CA GLU A 118 -10.61 -10.18 -9.63
C GLU A 118 -11.53 -11.26 -9.04
N HIS A 119 -10.99 -12.20 -8.28
CA HIS A 119 -11.76 -13.25 -7.60
C HIS A 119 -12.76 -12.71 -6.56
N PHE A 120 -12.44 -11.58 -5.93
CA PHE A 120 -13.35 -10.92 -4.99
C PHE A 120 -14.44 -10.14 -5.70
N ARG A 121 -14.18 -9.66 -6.93
CA ARG A 121 -15.19 -8.99 -7.77
C ARG A 121 -16.22 -9.97 -8.32
N GLU A 122 -15.81 -11.19 -8.65
CA GLU A 122 -16.73 -12.24 -9.12
C GLU A 122 -17.63 -12.81 -8.02
N ALA A 123 -17.19 -12.74 -6.76
CA ALA A 123 -17.90 -13.31 -5.62
C ALA A 123 -18.87 -12.33 -4.94
N ALA A 124 -18.84 -11.05 -5.29
CA ALA A 124 -19.69 -9.98 -4.76
C ALA A 124 -20.90 -9.70 -5.65
#